data_AF-A0A7W9ZBU5-F1
#
_entry.id   AF-A0A7W9ZBU5-F1
#
_cell.length_a   1.000
_cell.length_b   1.000
_cell.length_c   1.000
_cell.angle_alpha   90.00
_cell.angle_beta   90.00
_cell.angle_gamma   90.00
#
_symmetry.space_group_name_H-M   'P 1'
#
loop_
_entity.id
_entity.type
_entity.pdbx_description
1 polymer ?
#
loop_
_entity_poly.entity_id
_entity_poly.type
_entity_poly.pdbx_seq_one_letter_code
_entity_poly.pdbx_strand_id
1 'polypeptide(L)'
;MNMVKTVLENFNVHTLYLEDRDDTKGSGGLTREYMRLRSNMSQYFRIAPVKPKSNKFSRITTLITPFTYKKLYITKYSSSSVFNDIYAYKGDNKIHDDALDAISAAYLILSLGYKERSVHFGNQRFL
;
A
#
# COMPACT_ATOMS: atom_id res chain seq x y z
N MET A 1 6.37 4.12 14.43
CA MET A 1 5.10 3.64 15.02
C MET A 1 4.12 4.77 15.40
N ASN A 2 4.55 5.84 16.09
CA ASN A 2 3.63 6.92 16.53
C ASN A 2 2.87 7.62 15.38
N MET A 3 3.56 7.98 14.29
CA MET A 3 2.91 8.60 13.13
C MET A 3 1.85 7.70 12.49
N VAL A 4 2.15 6.41 12.35
CA VAL A 4 1.23 5.41 11.78
C VAL A 4 -0.01 5.26 12.67
N LYS A 5 0.18 5.18 14.00
CA LYS A 5 -0.94 5.17 14.95
C LYS A 5 -1.85 6.39 14.76
N THR A 6 -1.26 7.58 14.73
CA THR A 6 -1.99 8.84 14.50
C THR A 6 -2.76 8.84 13.19
N VAL A 7 -2.18 8.32 12.10
CA VAL A 7 -2.89 8.19 10.82
C VAL A 7 -4.06 7.20 10.94
N LEU A 8 -3.84 6.03 11.53
CA LEU A 8 -4.88 5.01 11.67
C LEU A 8 -6.08 5.51 12.49
N GLU A 9 -5.83 6.24 13.57
CA GLU A 9 -6.86 6.84 14.46
C GLU A 9 -7.62 7.99 13.78
N ASN A 10 -6.91 8.85 13.04
CA ASN A 10 -7.54 10.04 12.41
C ASN A 10 -8.34 9.71 11.14
N PHE A 11 -7.97 8.66 10.41
CA PHE A 11 -8.56 8.34 9.11
C PHE A 11 -9.65 7.25 9.15
N ASN A 12 -10.11 6.82 10.34
CA ASN A 12 -11.10 5.75 10.54
C ASN A 12 -10.85 4.55 9.60
N VAL A 13 -9.59 4.10 9.55
CA VAL A 13 -9.15 3.04 8.66
C VAL A 13 -9.96 1.76 8.90
N HIS A 14 -10.62 1.25 7.86
CA HIS A 14 -11.35 -0.02 7.92
C HIS A 14 -10.42 -1.22 7.70
N THR A 15 -9.49 -1.12 6.76
CA THR A 15 -8.59 -2.21 6.38
C THR A 15 -7.20 -1.66 6.10
N LEU A 16 -6.20 -2.28 6.71
CA LEU A 16 -4.78 -2.02 6.46
C LEU A 16 -4.19 -3.16 5.65
N TYR A 17 -3.78 -2.86 4.41
CA TYR A 17 -3.03 -3.80 3.59
C TYR A 17 -1.54 -3.66 3.88
N LEU A 18 -0.87 -4.75 4.24
CA LEU A 18 0.55 -4.76 4.58
C LEU A 18 1.31 -5.60 3.58
N GLU A 19 2.33 -5.03 2.94
CA GLU A 19 3.23 -5.83 2.12
C GLU A 19 4.14 -6.67 3.01
N ASP A 20 3.81 -7.96 3.14
CA ASP A 20 4.54 -8.93 3.97
C ASP A 20 4.90 -10.11 3.06
N ARG A 21 6.01 -9.92 2.31
CA ARG A 21 6.38 -10.78 1.15
C ARG A 21 6.62 -12.24 1.52
N ASP A 22 7.02 -12.48 2.77
CA ASP A 22 7.47 -13.79 3.23
C ASP A 22 6.35 -14.56 3.93
N ASP A 23 5.39 -13.87 4.57
CA ASP A 23 4.29 -14.52 5.28
C ASP A 23 2.99 -13.72 5.17
N THR A 24 2.11 -14.19 4.28
CA THR A 24 0.75 -13.65 4.15
C THR A 24 -0.29 -14.38 5.01
N LYS A 25 0.13 -15.34 5.84
CA LYS A 25 -0.75 -16.11 6.74
C LYS A 25 -0.96 -15.41 8.08
N GLY A 26 -0.16 -14.39 8.39
CA GLY A 26 -0.27 -13.55 9.58
C GLY A 26 0.89 -13.68 10.56
N SER A 27 1.86 -14.53 10.26
CA SER A 27 3.05 -14.74 11.11
C SER A 27 4.27 -13.97 10.61
N GLY A 28 4.11 -13.08 9.64
CA GLY A 28 5.18 -12.19 9.22
C GLY A 28 5.52 -11.15 10.29
N GLY A 29 6.78 -10.71 10.31
CA GLY A 29 7.28 -9.76 11.31
C GLY A 29 6.47 -8.47 11.33
N LEU A 30 6.25 -7.90 10.14
CA LEU A 30 5.47 -6.68 9.95
C LEU A 30 4.02 -6.89 10.38
N THR A 31 3.38 -7.97 9.92
CA THR A 31 2.00 -8.26 10.30
C THR A 31 1.82 -8.36 11.82
N ARG A 32 2.72 -9.05 12.52
CA ARG A 32 2.66 -9.15 13.99
C ARG A 32 2.82 -7.80 14.69
N GLU A 33 3.70 -6.95 14.18
CA GLU A 33 3.89 -5.60 14.74
C GLU A 33 2.61 -4.77 14.63
N TYR A 34 1.95 -4.80 13.48
CA TYR A 34 0.69 -4.09 13.29
C TYR A 34 -0.50 -4.72 14.02
N MET A 35 -0.51 -6.03 14.22
CA MET A 35 -1.49 -6.69 15.10
C MET A 35 -1.34 -6.23 16.55
N ARG A 36 -0.10 -6.10 17.04
CA ARG A 36 0.20 -5.53 18.38
C ARG A 36 -0.15 -4.04 18.45
N LEU A 37 0.07 -3.29 17.38
CA LEU A 37 -0.35 -1.89 17.32
C LEU A 37 -1.87 -1.78 17.47
N ARG A 38 -2.62 -2.55 16.66
CA ARG A 38 -4.09 -2.60 16.71
C ARG A 38 -4.62 -2.99 18.10
N SER A 39 -4.00 -3.96 18.78
CA SER A 39 -4.43 -4.37 20.12
C SER A 39 -4.24 -3.28 21.19
N ASN A 40 -3.40 -2.28 20.92
CA ASN A 40 -3.15 -1.13 21.79
C ASN A 40 -3.88 0.14 21.32
N MET A 41 -4.89 -0.01 20.46
CA MET A 41 -5.73 1.06 19.94
C MET A 41 -7.20 0.80 20.30
N SER A 42 -7.98 1.87 20.46
CA SER A 42 -9.43 1.78 20.68
C SER A 42 -10.20 1.39 19.41
N GLN A 43 -9.66 1.75 18.25
CA GLN A 43 -10.27 1.48 16.95
C GLN A 43 -9.87 0.10 16.42
N TYR A 44 -10.87 -0.66 15.98
CA TYR A 44 -10.66 -1.89 15.25
C TYR A 44 -10.55 -1.65 13.74
N PHE A 45 -9.61 -2.34 13.09
CA PHE A 45 -9.46 -2.39 11.65
C PHE A 45 -8.96 -3.76 11.20
N ARG A 46 -9.33 -4.22 10.00
CA ARG A 46 -8.83 -5.48 9.45
C ARG A 46 -7.38 -5.33 9.02
N ILE A 47 -6.56 -6.35 9.23
CA ILE A 47 -5.21 -6.40 8.66
C ILE A 47 -5.19 -7.44 7.55
N ALA A 48 -4.67 -7.05 6.38
CA ALA A 48 -4.57 -7.91 5.21
C ALA A 48 -3.11 -7.95 4.72
N PRO A 49 -2.34 -8.98 5.11
CA PRO A 49 -1.02 -9.22 4.54
C PRO A 49 -1.12 -9.52 3.05
N VAL A 50 -0.25 -8.91 2.25
CA VAL A 50 -0.25 -8.99 0.80
C VAL A 50 1.15 -9.35 0.31
N LYS A 51 1.21 -10.32 -0.59
CA LYS A 51 2.43 -10.68 -1.33
C LYS A 51 2.26 -10.24 -2.78
N PRO A 52 3.02 -9.26 -3.27
CA PRO A 52 3.05 -8.95 -4.69
C PRO A 52 3.59 -10.13 -5.50
N LYS A 53 2.98 -10.40 -6.65
CA LYS A 53 3.41 -11.41 -7.64
C LYS A 53 3.93 -10.77 -8.92
N SER A 54 3.24 -9.74 -9.39
CA SER A 54 3.63 -9.08 -10.64
C SER A 54 4.91 -8.27 -10.44
N ASN A 55 5.55 -7.89 -11.55
CA ASN A 55 6.68 -6.99 -11.52
C ASN A 55 6.29 -5.61 -10.93
N LYS A 56 7.20 -5.01 -10.16
CA LYS A 56 7.01 -3.70 -9.51
C LYS A 56 6.75 -2.59 -10.52
N PHE A 57 7.61 -2.46 -11.54
CA PHE A 57 7.47 -1.46 -12.59
C PHE A 57 6.11 -1.57 -13.29
N SER A 58 5.68 -2.80 -13.62
CA SER A 58 4.36 -3.02 -14.23
C SER A 58 3.19 -2.59 -13.34
N ARG A 59 3.30 -2.67 -12.00
CA ARG A 59 2.27 -2.12 -11.11
C ARG A 59 2.31 -0.60 -11.12
N ILE A 60 3.50 0.00 -11.02
CA ILE A 60 3.67 1.46 -10.98
C ILE A 60 3.12 2.10 -12.26
N THR A 61 3.36 1.51 -13.43
CA THR A 61 2.84 2.05 -14.71
C THR A 61 1.31 2.06 -14.78
N THR A 62 0.60 1.25 -13.98
CA THR A 62 -0.87 1.31 -13.90
C THR A 62 -1.38 2.63 -13.34
N LEU A 63 -0.52 3.42 -12.68
CA LEU A 63 -0.85 4.75 -12.17
C LEU A 63 -0.84 5.83 -13.25
N ILE A 64 -0.28 5.58 -14.44
CA ILE A 64 -0.23 6.56 -15.54
C ILE A 64 -1.63 7.05 -15.88
N THR A 65 -2.57 6.13 -16.14
CA THR A 65 -3.95 6.48 -16.49
C THR A 65 -4.65 7.29 -15.39
N PRO A 66 -4.70 6.86 -14.11
CA PRO A 66 -5.38 7.64 -13.09
C PRO A 66 -4.71 8.99 -12.79
N PHE A 67 -3.40 9.15 -12.94
CA PHE A 67 -2.77 10.48 -12.86
C PHE A 67 -3.12 11.36 -14.05
N THR A 68 -2.96 10.87 -15.28
CA THR A 68 -3.23 11.64 -16.52
C THR A 68 -4.66 12.15 -16.57
N TYR A 69 -5.62 11.30 -16.17
CA TYR A 69 -7.05 11.65 -16.19
C TYR A 69 -7.57 12.18 -14.84
N LYS A 70 -6.68 12.55 -13.91
CA LYS A 70 -7.03 13.13 -12.59
C LYS A 70 -8.02 12.28 -11.78
N LYS A 71 -7.97 10.95 -11.93
CA LYS A 71 -8.73 9.99 -11.12
C LYS A 71 -8.05 9.64 -9.81
N LEU A 72 -6.77 10.01 -9.67
CA LEU A 72 -6.02 9.92 -8.43
C LEU A 72 -5.32 11.25 -8.16
N TYR A 73 -5.48 11.77 -6.94
CA TYR A 73 -4.87 13.01 -6.49
C TYR A 73 -4.14 12.77 -5.17
N ILE A 74 -2.92 13.27 -5.06
CA ILE A 74 -2.14 13.24 -3.82
C ILE A 74 -2.27 14.62 -3.18
N THR A 75 -2.88 14.65 -2.00
CA THR A 75 -3.07 15.89 -1.25
C THR A 75 -1.73 16.47 -0.80
N LYS A 76 -1.60 17.81 -0.81
CA LYS A 76 -0.38 18.55 -0.44
C LYS A 76 0.10 18.39 1.01
N TYR A 77 -0.55 17.54 1.81
CA TYR A 77 -0.14 17.22 3.19
C TYR A 77 1.00 16.19 3.26
N SER A 78 1.47 15.68 2.11
CA SER A 78 2.61 14.76 2.04
C SER A 78 3.95 15.51 2.01
N SER A 79 5.02 14.88 2.49
CA SER A 79 6.39 15.43 2.44
C SER A 79 6.79 15.84 1.02
N SER A 80 7.42 17.01 0.87
CA SER A 80 7.97 17.48 -0.40
C SER A 80 8.96 16.48 -1.02
N SER A 81 9.69 15.71 -0.21
CA SER A 81 10.59 14.67 -0.70
C SER A 81 9.85 13.56 -1.45
N VAL A 82 8.70 13.11 -0.92
CA VAL A 82 7.89 12.04 -1.53
C VAL A 82 7.30 12.50 -2.87
N PHE A 83 6.88 13.76 -2.96
CA PHE A 83 6.44 14.32 -4.24
C PHE A 83 7.56 14.37 -5.27
N ASN A 84 8.77 14.79 -4.86
CA ASN A 84 9.92 14.81 -5.75
C ASN A 84 10.23 13.41 -6.28
N ASP A 85 10.22 12.39 -5.41
CA ASP A 85 10.46 11.00 -5.81
C ASP A 85 9.40 10.51 -6.81
N ILE A 86 8.12 10.77 -6.53
CA ILE A 86 6.99 10.41 -7.40
C ILE A 86 7.12 11.03 -8.79
N TYR A 87 7.46 12.32 -8.88
CA TYR A 87 7.54 13.02 -10.16
C TYR A 87 8.89 12.82 -10.88
N ALA A 88 9.95 12.46 -10.17
CA ALA A 88 11.26 12.18 -10.73
C ALA A 88 11.42 10.73 -11.22
N TYR A 89 10.50 9.83 -10.86
CA TYR A 89 10.59 8.42 -11.22
C TYR A 89 10.56 8.18 -12.74
N LYS A 90 11.57 7.45 -13.23
CA LYS A 90 11.72 7.08 -14.65
C LYS A 90 11.83 5.57 -14.89
N GLY A 91 11.74 4.75 -13.84
CA GLY A 91 11.92 3.30 -13.93
C GLY A 91 13.37 2.84 -14.17
N ASP A 92 14.36 3.71 -13.90
CA ASP A 92 15.79 3.43 -14.08
C ASP A 92 16.49 2.96 -12.79
N ASN A 93 15.72 2.70 -11.73
CA ASN A 93 16.17 2.28 -10.39
C ASN A 93 17.10 3.29 -9.67
N LYS A 94 17.11 4.57 -10.07
CA LYS A 94 17.98 5.59 -9.44
C LYS A 94 17.29 6.43 -8.36
N ILE A 95 15.96 6.45 -8.36
CA ILE A 95 15.13 7.23 -7.43
C ILE A 95 14.31 6.26 -6.58
N HIS A 96 14.02 6.65 -5.33
CA HIS A 96 13.16 5.89 -4.44
C HIS A 96 11.76 5.72 -5.04
N ASP A 97 11.22 4.51 -5.00
CA ASP A 97 9.94 4.17 -5.60
C ASP A 97 8.93 3.63 -4.60
N ASP A 98 9.27 3.60 -3.30
CA ASP A 98 8.46 2.97 -2.26
C ASP A 98 7.05 3.58 -2.15
N ALA A 99 6.95 4.90 -2.26
CA ALA A 99 5.67 5.59 -2.27
C ALA A 99 4.84 5.25 -3.51
N LEU A 100 5.46 5.19 -4.70
CA LEU A 100 4.77 4.81 -5.93
C LEU A 100 4.34 3.34 -5.91
N ASP A 101 5.18 2.45 -5.40
CA ASP A 101 4.85 1.03 -5.29
C ASP A 101 3.66 0.85 -4.34
N ALA A 102 3.68 1.48 -3.16
CA ALA A 102 2.57 1.45 -2.21
C ALA A 102 1.27 2.02 -2.79
N ILE A 103 1.33 3.16 -3.49
CA ILE A 103 0.16 3.75 -4.17
C ILE A 103 -0.35 2.81 -5.27
N SER A 104 0.55 2.20 -6.04
CA SER A 104 0.18 1.26 -7.11
C SER A 104 -0.48 0.00 -6.56
N ALA A 105 0.03 -0.51 -5.43
CA ALA A 105 -0.54 -1.65 -4.75
C ALA A 105 -1.95 -1.34 -4.23
N ALA A 106 -2.10 -0.21 -3.53
CA ALA A 106 -3.41 0.25 -3.06
C ALA A 106 -4.40 0.43 -4.22
N TYR A 107 -3.99 1.10 -5.29
CA TYR A 107 -4.85 1.33 -6.46
C TYR A 107 -5.32 0.01 -7.07
N LEU A 108 -4.44 -0.95 -7.32
CA LEU A 108 -4.80 -2.24 -7.90
C LEU A 108 -5.69 -3.07 -6.98
N ILE A 109 -5.40 -3.09 -5.67
CA ILE A 109 -6.22 -3.80 -4.69
C ILE A 109 -7.64 -3.22 -4.64
N LEU A 110 -7.79 -1.90 -4.74
CA LEU A 110 -9.08 -1.24 -4.62
C LEU A 110 -9.88 -1.21 -5.93
N SER A 111 -9.20 -1.17 -7.08
CA SER A 111 -9.86 -1.02 -8.39
C SER A 111 -10.18 -2.33 -9.09
N LEU A 112 -9.44 -3.41 -8.79
CA LEU A 112 -9.58 -4.68 -9.51
C LEU A 112 -10.51 -5.66 -8.79
N GLY A 113 -11.24 -6.42 -9.62
CA GLY A 113 -11.96 -7.62 -9.21
C GLY A 113 -11.01 -8.74 -8.74
N TYR A 114 -11.59 -9.79 -8.17
CA TYR A 114 -10.81 -10.89 -7.58
C TYR A 114 -9.88 -11.58 -8.59
N LYS A 115 -10.39 -11.86 -9.81
CA LYS A 115 -9.63 -12.58 -10.85
C LYS A 115 -8.45 -11.75 -11.33
N GLU A 116 -8.67 -10.48 -11.63
CA GLU A 116 -7.63 -9.56 -12.10
C GLU A 116 -6.60 -9.30 -11.01
N ARG A 117 -7.05 -9.12 -9.76
CA ARG A 117 -6.15 -8.93 -8.60
C ARG A 117 -5.21 -10.11 -8.38
N SER A 118 -5.65 -11.34 -8.66
CA SER A 118 -4.85 -12.55 -8.48
C SER A 118 -3.60 -12.62 -9.37
N VAL A 119 -3.58 -11.85 -10.47
CA VAL A 119 -2.40 -11.67 -11.34
C VAL A 119 -1.33 -10.84 -10.64
N HIS A 120 -1.74 -9.85 -9.84
CA HIS A 120 -0.84 -8.91 -9.19
C HIS A 120 -0.44 -9.34 -7.78
N PHE A 121 -1.30 -10.04 -7.07
CA PHE A 121 -1.10 -10.38 -5.65
C PHE A 121 -1.42 -11.83 -5.34
N GLY A 122 -0.79 -12.34 -4.27
CA GLY A 122 -1.20 -13.55 -3.58
C GLY A 122 -2.59 -13.44 -2.98
N ASN A 123 -3.14 -14.59 -2.59
CA ASN A 123 -4.42 -14.62 -1.89
C ASN A 123 -4.32 -13.82 -0.59
N GLN A 124 -5.28 -12.91 -0.42
CA GLN A 124 -5.36 -12.05 0.75
C GLN A 124 -6.16 -12.77 1.85
N ARG A 125 -5.64 -12.73 3.07
CA ARG A 125 -6.36 -13.17 4.27
C ARG A 125 -6.59 -11.96 5.16
N PHE A 126 -7.80 -11.82 5.69
CA PHE A 126 -8.12 -10.77 6.65
C PHE A 126 -7.96 -11.31 8.08
N LEU A 127 -7.26 -10.54 8.91
CA LEU A 127 -6.92 -10.80 10.31
C LEU A 127 -7.45 -9.71 11.24
#